data_AF-A0A4V5PP12-F1
#
_entry.id   AF-A0A4V5PP12-F1
#
_cell.length_a   1.000
_cell.length_b   1.000
_cell.length_c   1.000
_cell.angle_alpha   90.00
_cell.angle_beta   90.00
_cell.angle_gamma   90.00
#
_symmetry.space_group_name_H-M   'P 1'
#
loop_
_entity.id
_entity.type
_entity.pdbx_description
1 polymer ?
#
loop_
_entity_poly.entity_id
_entity_poly.type
_entity_poly.pdbx_seq_one_letter_code
_entity_poly.pdbx_strand_id
1 'polypeptide(L)'
;MTTEDEAEAFARACGALLVKSLERTRSFAEGVEDFRKLEVEFLARVGDDDVAVREIPRRIAEHILLLAHEKHPPFEVCREAWNDLVRLGFSSIETECWKTRAYGDCCAYDERPDEGLVVLDPLITKLERLLEDARGTGTEYPARFYEHELEDLGNLRDVLEAQKRGEVVPWQDTRREDEAAPPITPEEEQADALYDEFRKAHHAVFKTYGKSLDRSFADVEADYRRVEAEFVARAGEGEAFEACVLDIGAKTAEAILMAACSLRAPFQACRDAWEEFVRVGQDESWMYPEMYVKVCLRSNEPEAGLAVVEPWIADIERKLQASKEPLRPPGETSVELNHQLEELHELRDKFMAMRTGSAPST
;
A
#
# COMPACT_ATOMS: atom_id res chain seq x y z
N MET A 1 16.53 -24.19 19.85
CA MET A 1 15.90 -23.27 18.88
C MET A 1 15.62 -24.10 17.66
N THR A 2 14.35 -24.18 17.27
CA THR A 2 13.93 -24.99 16.13
C THR A 2 14.26 -24.25 14.83
N THR A 3 14.23 -24.95 13.70
CA THR A 3 14.35 -24.34 12.36
C THR A 3 13.22 -23.34 12.10
N GLU A 4 12.04 -23.56 12.72
CA GLU A 4 10.89 -22.65 12.68
C GLU A 4 11.14 -21.34 13.45
N ASP A 5 11.75 -21.42 14.64
CA ASP A 5 12.13 -20.24 15.43
C ASP A 5 13.11 -19.33 14.66
N GLU A 6 14.06 -19.93 13.93
CA GLU A 6 15.04 -19.21 13.11
C GLU A 6 14.43 -18.60 11.85
N ALA A 7 13.51 -19.31 11.19
CA ALA A 7 12.78 -18.76 10.04
C ALA A 7 11.95 -17.53 10.43
N GLU A 8 11.31 -17.56 11.60
CA GLU A 8 10.55 -16.42 12.14
C GLU A 8 11.48 -15.27 12.57
N ALA A 9 12.62 -15.58 13.19
CA ALA A 9 13.63 -14.59 13.54
C ALA A 9 14.19 -13.88 12.30
N PHE A 10 14.48 -14.63 11.24
CA PHE A 10 14.93 -14.10 9.96
C PHE A 10 13.88 -13.18 9.32
N ALA A 11 12.62 -13.62 9.25
CA ALA A 11 11.54 -12.81 8.69
C ALA A 11 11.36 -11.48 9.44
N ARG A 12 11.39 -11.51 10.78
CA ARG A 12 11.35 -10.29 11.62
C ARG A 12 12.53 -9.36 11.37
N ALA A 13 13.74 -9.93 11.26
CA ALA A 13 14.94 -9.14 11.01
C ALA A 13 14.91 -8.47 9.63
N CYS A 14 14.50 -9.21 8.58
CA CYS A 14 14.28 -8.66 7.24
C CYS A 14 13.25 -7.52 7.24
N GLY A 15 12.10 -7.72 7.89
CA GLY A 15 11.06 -6.69 7.98
C GLY A 15 11.54 -5.42 8.68
N ALA A 16 12.21 -5.56 9.83
CA ALA A 16 12.77 -4.41 10.55
C ALA A 16 13.85 -3.69 9.73
N LEU A 17 14.69 -4.44 9.02
CA LEU A 17 15.73 -3.86 8.19
C LEU A 17 15.17 -3.18 6.94
N LEU A 18 14.13 -3.72 6.33
CA LEU A 18 13.45 -3.08 5.20
C LEU A 18 12.93 -1.70 5.61
N VAL A 19 12.18 -1.62 6.71
CA VAL A 19 11.65 -0.35 7.24
C VAL A 19 12.77 0.67 7.46
N LYS A 20 13.88 0.25 8.09
CA LYS A 20 15.04 1.11 8.30
C LYS A 20 15.70 1.55 6.98
N SER A 21 15.79 0.66 6.00
CA SER A 21 16.43 0.95 4.70
C SER A 21 15.58 1.88 3.82
N LEU A 22 14.27 1.94 4.04
CA LEU A 22 13.37 2.86 3.35
C LEU A 22 13.40 4.29 3.91
N GLU A 23 14.06 4.55 5.04
CA GLU A 23 14.27 5.91 5.55
C GLU A 23 14.92 6.80 4.48
N ARG A 24 14.36 8.01 4.24
CA ARG A 24 14.81 8.94 3.18
C ARG A 24 16.30 9.25 3.26
N THR A 25 16.85 9.36 4.47
CA THR A 25 18.27 9.68 4.72
C THR A 25 19.23 8.54 4.39
N ARG A 26 18.73 7.32 4.15
CA ARG A 26 19.57 6.16 3.84
C ARG A 26 19.63 5.92 2.34
N SER A 27 20.84 5.64 1.87
CA SER A 27 21.13 5.29 0.49
C SER A 27 20.80 3.83 0.20
N PHE A 28 20.56 3.51 -1.08
CA PHE A 28 20.41 2.13 -1.55
C PHE A 28 21.62 1.26 -1.16
N ALA A 29 22.84 1.78 -1.31
CA ALA A 29 24.07 1.02 -1.03
C ALA A 29 24.18 0.59 0.45
N GLU A 30 23.81 1.47 1.38
CA GLU A 30 23.77 1.12 2.80
C GLU A 30 22.72 0.04 3.11
N GLY A 31 21.56 0.10 2.45
CA GLY A 31 20.51 -0.92 2.59
C GLY A 31 20.97 -2.29 2.09
N VAL A 32 21.61 -2.33 0.92
CA VAL A 32 22.19 -3.58 0.37
C VAL A 32 23.25 -4.15 1.28
N GLU A 33 24.15 -3.31 1.80
CA GLU A 33 25.20 -3.77 2.72
C GLU A 33 24.61 -4.41 3.98
N ASP A 34 23.58 -3.79 4.57
CA ASP A 34 22.90 -4.33 5.75
C ASP A 34 22.23 -5.70 5.43
N PHE A 35 21.56 -5.81 4.27
CA PHE A 35 20.93 -7.07 3.87
C PHE A 35 21.95 -8.19 3.60
N ARG A 36 23.09 -7.86 2.99
CA ARG A 36 24.17 -8.85 2.78
C ARG A 36 24.83 -9.28 4.08
N LYS A 37 24.96 -8.38 5.08
CA LYS A 37 25.40 -8.77 6.43
C LYS A 37 24.40 -9.72 7.09
N LEU A 38 23.10 -9.44 6.95
CA LEU A 38 22.04 -10.29 7.48
C LEU A 38 22.05 -11.69 6.83
N GLU A 39 22.28 -11.76 5.52
CA GLU A 39 22.43 -13.01 4.78
C GLU A 39 23.54 -13.88 5.39
N VAL A 40 24.74 -13.32 5.56
CA VAL A 40 25.90 -14.03 6.13
C VAL A 40 25.64 -14.49 7.56
N GLU A 41 25.02 -13.63 8.38
CA GLU A 41 24.66 -13.94 9.77
C GLU A 41 23.73 -15.15 9.86
N PHE A 42 22.65 -15.15 9.09
CA PHE A 42 21.65 -16.23 9.16
C PHE A 42 22.12 -17.51 8.49
N LEU A 43 22.88 -17.44 7.38
CA LEU A 43 23.51 -18.62 6.78
C LEU A 43 24.45 -19.32 7.77
N ALA A 44 25.19 -18.56 8.59
CA ALA A 44 26.06 -19.14 9.61
C ALA A 44 25.29 -19.83 10.76
N ARG A 45 24.03 -19.45 11.02
CA ARG A 45 23.19 -20.04 12.07
C ARG A 45 22.52 -21.33 11.65
N VAL A 46 22.03 -21.38 10.42
CA VAL A 46 21.25 -22.51 9.91
C VAL A 46 22.13 -23.71 9.51
N GLY A 47 23.45 -23.51 9.38
CA GLY A 47 24.40 -24.59 9.08
C GLY A 47 24.10 -25.25 7.73
N ASP A 48 23.97 -26.57 7.72
CA ASP A 48 23.74 -27.38 6.52
C ASP A 48 22.24 -27.63 6.22
N ASP A 49 21.34 -26.77 6.71
CA ASP A 49 19.93 -26.85 6.30
C ASP A 49 19.78 -26.41 4.83
N ASP A 50 19.75 -27.40 3.93
CA ASP A 50 19.64 -27.21 2.48
C ASP A 50 18.49 -26.28 2.07
N VAL A 51 17.37 -26.29 2.80
CA VAL A 51 16.23 -25.42 2.53
C VAL A 51 16.61 -23.99 2.90
N ALA A 52 17.08 -23.76 4.13
CA ALA A 52 17.43 -22.43 4.59
C ALA A 52 18.59 -21.81 3.78
N VAL A 53 19.60 -22.62 3.41
CA VAL A 53 20.72 -22.21 2.56
C VAL A 53 20.26 -21.71 1.18
N ARG A 54 19.13 -22.20 0.68
CA ARG A 54 18.53 -21.74 -0.58
C ARG A 54 17.56 -20.57 -0.39
N GLU A 55 16.71 -20.61 0.64
CA GLU A 55 15.67 -19.61 0.87
C GLU A 55 16.21 -18.26 1.35
N ILE A 56 17.26 -18.26 2.19
CA ILE A 56 17.84 -17.02 2.73
C ILE A 56 18.37 -16.12 1.61
N PRO A 57 19.26 -16.57 0.70
CA PRO A 57 19.74 -15.74 -0.40
C PRO A 57 18.62 -15.22 -1.30
N ARG A 58 17.61 -16.06 -1.56
CA ARG A 58 16.45 -15.67 -2.38
C ARG A 58 15.68 -14.51 -1.74
N ARG A 59 15.29 -14.64 -0.47
CA ARG A 59 14.57 -13.58 0.25
C ARG A 59 15.39 -12.29 0.36
N ILE A 60 16.70 -12.39 0.53
CA ILE A 60 17.59 -11.23 0.51
C ILE A 60 17.58 -10.55 -0.87
N ALA A 61 17.66 -11.32 -1.96
CA ALA A 61 17.56 -10.78 -3.32
C ALA A 61 16.19 -10.12 -3.60
N GLU A 62 15.10 -10.72 -3.11
CA GLU A 62 13.75 -10.15 -3.18
C GLU A 62 13.64 -8.79 -2.48
N HIS A 63 14.28 -8.64 -1.31
CA HIS A 63 14.32 -7.37 -0.57
C HIS A 63 15.22 -6.34 -1.24
N ILE A 64 16.35 -6.76 -1.81
CA ILE A 64 17.25 -5.84 -2.54
C ILE A 64 16.56 -5.30 -3.80
N LEU A 65 15.84 -6.13 -4.55
CA LEU A 65 15.06 -5.65 -5.70
C LEU A 65 13.96 -4.68 -5.27
N LEU A 66 13.27 -4.96 -4.16
CA LEU A 66 12.30 -4.01 -3.61
C LEU A 66 12.97 -2.69 -3.21
N LEU A 67 14.15 -2.72 -2.60
CA LEU A 67 14.90 -1.49 -2.34
C LEU A 67 15.28 -0.75 -3.62
N ALA A 68 15.60 -1.45 -4.71
CA ALA A 68 15.92 -0.82 -5.98
C ALA A 68 14.67 -0.13 -6.57
N HIS A 69 13.51 -0.76 -6.45
CA HIS A 69 12.22 -0.16 -6.82
C HIS A 69 11.95 1.14 -6.04
N GLU A 70 12.15 1.14 -4.72
CA GLU A 70 11.80 2.30 -3.88
C GLU A 70 12.86 3.42 -3.86
N LYS A 71 14.13 3.10 -4.14
CA LYS A 71 15.25 4.06 -4.04
C LYS A 71 15.75 4.56 -5.39
N HIS A 72 15.21 4.02 -6.49
CA HIS A 72 15.56 4.37 -7.86
C HIS A 72 17.08 4.54 -8.11
N PRO A 73 17.94 3.57 -7.72
CA PRO A 73 19.36 3.63 -8.07
C PRO A 73 19.50 3.63 -9.60
N PRO A 74 20.69 3.92 -10.15
CA PRO A 74 20.90 3.84 -11.60
C PRO A 74 20.40 2.51 -12.16
N PHE A 75 19.70 2.54 -13.31
CA PHE A 75 19.01 1.39 -13.88
C PHE A 75 19.81 0.08 -13.90
N GLU A 76 21.10 0.16 -14.23
CA GLU A 76 22.01 -0.99 -14.27
C GLU A 76 22.06 -1.76 -12.95
N VAL A 77 21.97 -1.05 -11.81
CA VAL A 77 21.94 -1.66 -10.48
C VAL A 77 20.61 -2.40 -10.25
N CYS A 78 19.49 -1.85 -10.72
CA CYS A 78 18.19 -2.53 -10.65
C CYS A 78 18.18 -3.79 -11.55
N ARG A 79 18.73 -3.69 -12.76
CA ARG A 79 18.92 -4.82 -13.69
C ARG A 79 19.77 -5.93 -13.05
N GLU A 80 20.86 -5.59 -12.37
CA GLU A 80 21.69 -6.55 -11.65
C GLU A 80 20.91 -7.24 -10.52
N ALA A 81 20.17 -6.48 -9.70
CA ALA A 81 19.34 -7.02 -8.63
C ALA A 81 18.26 -7.99 -9.16
N TRP A 82 17.62 -7.65 -10.27
CA TRP A 82 16.66 -8.51 -10.96
C TRP A 82 17.30 -9.81 -11.44
N ASN A 83 18.44 -9.72 -12.14
CA ASN A 83 19.14 -10.91 -12.66
C ASN A 83 19.60 -11.85 -11.54
N ASP A 84 20.04 -11.30 -10.41
CA ASP A 84 20.39 -12.09 -9.23
C ASP A 84 19.19 -12.85 -8.66
N LEU A 85 18.03 -12.20 -8.56
CA LEU A 85 16.80 -12.85 -8.12
C LEU A 85 16.35 -13.95 -9.10
N VAL A 86 16.34 -13.67 -10.41
CA VAL A 86 15.97 -14.66 -11.44
C VAL A 86 16.86 -15.90 -11.36
N ARG A 87 18.18 -15.73 -11.13
CA ARG A 87 19.13 -16.84 -10.97
C ARG A 87 18.82 -17.72 -9.76
N LEU A 88 18.28 -17.14 -8.68
CA LEU A 88 17.87 -17.85 -7.46
C LEU A 88 16.47 -18.46 -7.57
N GLY A 89 15.70 -18.03 -8.56
CA GLY A 89 14.31 -18.40 -8.80
C GLY A 89 13.35 -17.77 -7.79
N PHE A 90 12.05 -17.92 -8.04
CA PHE A 90 10.98 -17.40 -7.17
C PHE A 90 10.41 -18.50 -6.29
N SER A 91 9.96 -18.14 -5.08
CA SER A 91 9.35 -19.09 -4.12
C SER A 91 7.90 -19.45 -4.46
N SER A 92 7.18 -18.56 -5.13
CA SER A 92 5.77 -18.75 -5.53
C SER A 92 5.45 -17.94 -6.78
N ILE A 93 4.34 -18.26 -7.45
CA ILE A 93 3.83 -17.46 -8.58
C ILE A 93 3.47 -16.03 -8.14
N GLU A 94 2.92 -15.87 -6.94
CA GLU A 94 2.66 -14.54 -6.34
C GLU A 94 3.93 -13.71 -6.22
N THR A 95 5.01 -14.33 -5.71
CA THR A 95 6.32 -13.65 -5.59
C THR A 95 6.86 -13.28 -6.97
N GLU A 96 6.76 -14.18 -7.95
CA GLU A 96 7.16 -13.91 -9.33
C GLU A 96 6.38 -12.74 -9.93
N CYS A 97 5.06 -12.68 -9.73
CA CYS A 97 4.23 -11.56 -10.21
C CYS A 97 4.66 -10.24 -9.60
N TRP A 98 4.73 -10.18 -8.27
CA TRP A 98 5.06 -8.94 -7.56
C TRP A 98 6.46 -8.44 -7.90
N LYS A 99 7.45 -9.34 -8.00
CA LYS A 99 8.84 -8.95 -8.31
C LYS A 99 9.03 -8.60 -9.79
N THR A 100 8.32 -9.26 -10.70
CA THR A 100 8.33 -8.88 -12.13
C THR A 100 7.69 -7.52 -12.33
N ARG A 101 6.58 -7.23 -11.64
CA ARG A 101 5.95 -5.92 -11.64
C ARG A 101 6.91 -4.83 -11.18
N ALA A 102 7.52 -4.99 -10.00
CA ALA A 102 8.47 -4.01 -9.46
C ALA A 102 9.66 -3.75 -10.40
N TYR A 103 10.17 -4.77 -11.09
CA TYR A 103 11.20 -4.58 -12.11
C TYR A 103 10.66 -3.89 -13.37
N GLY A 104 9.45 -4.23 -13.82
CA GLY A 104 8.78 -3.55 -14.92
C GLY A 104 8.50 -2.07 -14.62
N ASP A 105 8.13 -1.73 -13.39
CA ASP A 105 7.97 -0.35 -12.92
C ASP A 105 9.31 0.40 -12.97
N CYS A 106 10.41 -0.23 -12.56
CA CYS A 106 11.75 0.35 -12.73
C CYS A 106 12.07 0.59 -14.22
N CYS A 107 11.73 -0.36 -15.10
CA CYS A 107 11.90 -0.18 -16.54
C CYS A 107 11.04 0.98 -17.07
N ALA A 108 9.81 1.17 -16.57
CA ALA A 108 8.95 2.28 -16.96
C ALA A 108 9.55 3.62 -16.50
N TYR A 109 9.97 3.71 -15.24
CA TYR A 109 10.59 4.89 -14.66
C TYR A 109 11.89 5.30 -15.38
N ASP A 110 12.74 4.33 -15.71
CA ASP A 110 14.00 4.53 -16.44
C ASP A 110 13.84 4.64 -17.98
N GLU A 111 12.60 4.61 -18.47
CA GLU A 111 12.27 4.66 -19.91
C GLU A 111 13.00 3.57 -20.73
N ARG A 112 12.97 2.34 -20.20
CA ARG A 112 13.51 1.10 -20.79
C ARG A 112 12.40 0.12 -21.18
N PRO A 113 11.46 0.49 -22.06
CA PRO A 113 10.27 -0.30 -22.32
C PRO A 113 10.56 -1.70 -22.89
N ASP A 114 11.56 -1.82 -23.76
CA ASP A 114 11.92 -3.12 -24.34
C ASP A 114 12.36 -4.15 -23.29
N GLU A 115 13.03 -3.72 -22.22
CA GLU A 115 13.50 -4.62 -21.16
C GLU A 115 12.37 -5.06 -20.24
N GLY A 116 11.43 -4.15 -19.93
CA GLY A 116 10.24 -4.48 -19.16
C GLY A 116 9.32 -5.45 -19.90
N LEU A 117 9.08 -5.22 -21.20
CA LEU A 117 8.22 -6.09 -22.01
C LEU A 117 8.78 -7.53 -22.12
N VAL A 118 10.11 -7.68 -22.24
CA VAL A 118 10.77 -8.99 -22.31
C VAL A 118 10.47 -9.88 -21.09
N VAL A 119 10.29 -9.28 -19.90
CA VAL A 119 9.99 -10.05 -18.68
C VAL A 119 8.50 -10.21 -18.43
N LEU A 120 7.67 -9.23 -18.84
CA LEU A 120 6.23 -9.24 -18.60
C LEU A 120 5.49 -10.20 -19.53
N ASP A 121 5.80 -10.19 -20.83
CA ASP A 121 5.06 -10.99 -21.83
C ASP A 121 5.06 -12.50 -21.53
N PRO A 122 6.21 -13.12 -21.16
CA PRO A 122 6.23 -14.53 -20.78
C PRO A 122 5.41 -14.82 -19.52
N LEU A 123 5.44 -13.91 -18.54
CA LEU A 123 4.69 -14.07 -17.29
C LEU A 123 3.19 -13.94 -17.53
N ILE A 124 2.74 -12.95 -18.28
CA ILE A 124 1.32 -12.79 -18.67
C ILE A 124 0.83 -14.06 -19.37
N THR A 125 1.57 -14.56 -20.36
CA THR A 125 1.23 -15.81 -21.07
C THR A 125 1.14 -17.00 -20.11
N LYS A 126 2.01 -17.06 -19.10
CA LYS A 126 1.99 -18.11 -18.06
C LYS A 126 0.75 -18.00 -17.18
N LEU A 127 0.39 -16.79 -16.75
CA LEU A 127 -0.79 -16.54 -15.91
C LEU A 127 -2.10 -16.81 -16.64
N GLU A 128 -2.22 -16.49 -17.93
CA GLU A 128 -3.38 -16.83 -18.76
C GLU A 128 -3.66 -18.34 -18.75
N ARG A 129 -2.61 -19.16 -18.92
CA ARG A 129 -2.73 -20.63 -18.86
C ARG A 129 -3.14 -21.12 -17.47
N LEU A 130 -2.53 -20.57 -16.42
CA LEU A 130 -2.87 -20.93 -15.05
C LEU A 130 -4.31 -20.54 -14.69
N LEU A 131 -4.82 -19.44 -15.22
CA LEU A 131 -6.22 -19.04 -15.07
C LEU A 131 -7.18 -20.02 -15.76
N GLU A 132 -6.86 -20.46 -16.97
CA GLU A 132 -7.64 -21.49 -17.67
C GLU A 132 -7.71 -22.80 -16.87
N ASP A 133 -6.56 -23.25 -16.34
CA ASP A 133 -6.48 -24.45 -15.50
C ASP A 133 -7.26 -24.27 -14.18
N ALA A 134 -7.16 -23.10 -13.55
CA ALA A 134 -7.82 -22.77 -12.29
C ALA A 134 -9.34 -22.80 -12.38
N ARG A 135 -9.89 -22.29 -13.47
CA ARG A 135 -11.34 -22.35 -13.75
C ARG A 135 -11.86 -23.78 -13.93
N GLY A 136 -10.98 -24.74 -14.24
CA GLY A 136 -11.35 -26.13 -14.48
C GLY A 136 -11.13 -27.10 -13.31
N THR A 137 -10.23 -26.82 -12.36
CA THR A 137 -9.68 -27.92 -11.53
C THR A 137 -9.40 -27.64 -10.03
N GLY A 138 -9.79 -26.51 -9.45
CA GLY A 138 -9.64 -26.30 -8.00
C GLY A 138 -8.18 -26.22 -7.55
N THR A 139 -7.43 -25.34 -8.20
CA THR A 139 -5.98 -25.11 -8.08
C THR A 139 -5.55 -24.44 -6.76
N GLU A 140 -4.22 -24.39 -6.56
CA GLU A 140 -3.51 -23.74 -5.44
C GLU A 140 -3.97 -22.30 -5.15
N TYR A 141 -4.23 -21.51 -6.20
CA TYR A 141 -4.81 -20.17 -6.10
C TYR A 141 -6.20 -20.13 -6.76
N PRO A 142 -7.13 -19.30 -6.23
CA PRO A 142 -8.43 -19.08 -6.85
C PRO A 142 -8.30 -18.29 -8.15
N ALA A 143 -9.22 -18.47 -9.11
CA ALA A 143 -9.22 -17.78 -10.40
C ALA A 143 -9.04 -16.25 -10.28
N ARG A 144 -9.69 -15.64 -9.27
CA ARG A 144 -9.60 -14.20 -8.97
C ARG A 144 -8.17 -13.68 -8.81
N PHE A 145 -7.27 -14.50 -8.26
CA PHE A 145 -5.87 -14.10 -8.08
C PHE A 145 -5.20 -13.88 -9.44
N TYR A 146 -5.38 -14.81 -10.39
CA TYR A 146 -4.81 -14.68 -11.72
C TYR A 146 -5.47 -13.56 -12.53
N GLU A 147 -6.78 -13.36 -12.38
CA GLU A 147 -7.49 -12.26 -13.03
C GLU A 147 -6.96 -10.90 -12.55
N HIS A 148 -6.72 -10.75 -11.25
CA HIS A 148 -6.09 -9.57 -10.65
C HIS A 148 -4.68 -9.32 -11.22
N GLU A 149 -3.80 -10.33 -11.14
CA GLU A 149 -2.41 -10.17 -11.62
C GLU A 149 -2.33 -9.90 -13.14
N LEU A 150 -3.20 -10.53 -13.94
CA LEU A 150 -3.25 -10.29 -15.38
C LEU A 150 -3.66 -8.86 -15.71
N GLU A 151 -4.60 -8.29 -14.97
CA GLU A 151 -5.04 -6.91 -15.20
C GLU A 151 -3.92 -5.92 -14.86
N ASP A 152 -3.28 -6.08 -13.70
CA ASP A 152 -2.20 -5.19 -13.29
C ASP A 152 -0.96 -5.27 -14.18
N LEU A 153 -0.50 -6.48 -14.50
CA LEU A 153 0.63 -6.68 -15.40
C LEU A 153 0.28 -6.24 -16.82
N GLY A 154 -0.99 -6.38 -17.23
CA GLY A 154 -1.52 -5.86 -18.50
C GLY A 154 -1.45 -4.34 -18.56
N ASN A 155 -1.86 -3.64 -17.51
CA ASN A 155 -1.77 -2.17 -17.44
C ASN A 155 -0.31 -1.71 -17.56
N LEU A 156 0.61 -2.35 -16.84
CA LEU A 156 2.04 -2.04 -16.92
C LEU A 156 2.60 -2.33 -18.31
N ARG A 157 2.22 -3.45 -18.94
CA ARG A 157 2.59 -3.74 -20.34
C ARG A 157 2.12 -2.61 -21.27
N ASP A 158 0.87 -2.16 -21.13
CA ASP A 158 0.31 -1.10 -21.97
C ASP A 158 1.08 0.22 -21.79
N VAL A 159 1.47 0.57 -20.55
CA VAL A 159 2.34 1.73 -20.24
C VAL A 159 3.69 1.62 -20.97
N LEU A 160 4.37 0.47 -20.88
CA LEU A 160 5.65 0.26 -21.55
C LEU A 160 5.50 0.28 -23.08
N GLU A 161 4.40 -0.27 -23.62
CA GLU A 161 4.12 -0.18 -25.05
C GLU A 161 3.87 1.26 -25.52
N ALA A 162 3.16 2.06 -24.72
CA ALA A 162 2.95 3.49 -24.98
C ALA A 162 4.28 4.25 -24.98
N GLN A 163 5.13 4.02 -23.98
CA GLN A 163 6.48 4.59 -23.94
C GLN A 163 7.32 4.17 -25.15
N LYS A 164 7.23 2.91 -25.58
CA LYS A 164 7.90 2.40 -26.79
C LYS A 164 7.43 3.11 -28.07
N ARG A 165 6.16 3.55 -28.11
CA ARG A 165 5.61 4.38 -29.20
C ARG A 165 5.98 5.87 -29.07
N GLY A 166 6.60 6.29 -27.96
CA GLY A 166 6.91 7.68 -27.65
C GLY A 166 5.72 8.47 -27.12
N GLU A 167 4.69 7.80 -26.63
CA GLU A 167 3.53 8.42 -25.98
C GLU A 167 3.89 8.82 -24.55
N VAL A 168 3.40 9.97 -24.10
CA VAL A 168 3.55 10.42 -22.70
C VAL A 168 2.39 9.86 -21.89
N VAL A 169 2.71 9.22 -20.77
CA VAL A 169 1.74 8.70 -19.80
C VAL A 169 1.68 9.70 -18.64
N PRO A 170 0.63 10.54 -18.51
CA PRO A 170 0.65 11.73 -17.65
C PRO A 170 0.87 11.51 -16.15
N TRP A 171 0.56 10.32 -15.63
CA TRP A 171 0.70 9.96 -14.20
C TRP A 171 1.90 9.06 -13.94
N GLN A 172 2.70 8.75 -14.96
CA GLN A 172 3.87 7.90 -14.80
C GLN A 172 5.06 8.79 -14.49
N ASP A 173 5.57 8.69 -13.26
CA ASP A 173 6.83 9.35 -12.91
C ASP A 173 7.98 8.71 -13.69
N THR A 174 8.90 9.56 -14.16
CA THR A 174 10.10 9.14 -14.89
C THR A 174 11.37 9.72 -14.28
N ARG A 175 12.50 9.01 -14.44
CA ARG A 175 13.81 9.53 -14.03
C ARG A 175 14.10 10.89 -14.64
N ARG A 176 13.68 11.11 -15.89
CA ARG A 176 13.87 12.40 -16.58
C ARG A 176 13.19 13.54 -15.84
N GLU A 177 11.97 13.33 -15.34
CA GLU A 177 11.23 14.34 -14.59
C GLU A 177 11.87 14.59 -13.23
N ASP A 178 12.27 13.54 -12.52
CA ASP A 178 12.98 13.66 -11.23
C ASP A 178 14.33 14.38 -11.36
N GLU A 179 15.11 14.05 -12.40
CA GLU A 179 16.39 14.71 -12.65
C GLU A 179 16.23 16.15 -13.15
N ALA A 180 15.08 16.49 -13.76
CA ALA A 180 14.74 17.84 -14.19
C ALA A 180 14.08 18.67 -13.08
N ALA A 181 13.61 18.04 -12.01
CA ALA A 181 12.98 18.71 -10.89
C ALA A 181 13.96 19.72 -10.25
N PRO A 182 13.47 20.92 -9.88
CA PRO A 182 14.30 21.85 -9.13
C PRO A 182 14.75 21.20 -7.81
N PRO A 183 15.95 21.54 -7.30
CA PRO A 183 16.35 21.10 -5.97
C PRO A 183 15.30 21.52 -4.95
N ILE A 184 14.99 20.61 -4.02
CA ILE A 184 14.13 20.90 -2.87
C ILE A 184 14.65 22.17 -2.19
N THR A 185 13.74 23.10 -1.94
CA THR A 185 14.07 24.36 -1.29
C THR A 185 14.36 24.13 0.20
N PRO A 186 15.16 24.98 0.87
CA PRO A 186 15.37 24.87 2.32
C PRO A 186 14.08 24.97 3.14
N GLU A 187 13.02 25.55 2.58
CA GLU A 187 11.69 25.62 3.19
C GLU A 187 11.00 24.26 3.15
N GLU A 188 10.97 23.61 1.98
CA GLU A 188 10.42 22.26 1.81
C GLU A 188 11.18 21.23 2.67
N GLU A 189 12.53 21.31 2.73
CA GLU A 189 13.32 20.45 3.63
C GLU A 189 12.93 20.61 5.11
N GLN A 190 12.62 21.84 5.53
CA GLN A 190 12.17 22.10 6.91
C GLN A 190 10.74 21.62 7.15
N ALA A 191 9.85 21.80 6.17
CA ALA A 191 8.48 21.30 6.23
C ALA A 191 8.44 19.76 6.31
N ASP A 192 9.27 19.08 5.52
CA ASP A 192 9.47 17.63 5.55
C ASP A 192 10.00 17.16 6.91
N ALA A 193 11.03 17.82 7.44
CA ALA A 193 11.60 17.48 8.74
C ALA A 193 10.57 17.65 9.88
N LEU A 194 9.75 18.70 9.81
CA LEU A 194 8.65 18.93 10.75
C LEU A 194 7.61 17.81 10.65
N TYR A 195 7.25 17.41 9.42
CA TYR A 195 6.28 16.34 9.18
C TYR A 195 6.79 14.97 9.68
N ASP A 196 8.07 14.67 9.49
CA ASP A 196 8.70 13.45 10.02
C ASP A 196 8.65 13.38 11.55
N GLU A 197 8.90 14.50 12.23
CA GLU A 197 8.75 14.60 13.67
C GLU A 197 7.28 14.45 14.11
N PHE A 198 6.34 15.07 13.38
CA PHE A 198 4.90 14.89 13.60
C PHE A 198 4.52 13.42 13.50
N ARG A 199 4.91 12.72 12.42
CA ARG A 199 4.62 11.29 12.22
C ARG A 199 5.13 10.44 13.38
N LYS A 200 6.32 10.74 13.91
CA LYS A 200 6.90 10.04 15.07
C LYS A 200 6.07 10.27 16.34
N ALA A 201 5.69 11.51 16.64
CA ALA A 201 4.87 11.86 17.79
C ALA A 201 3.46 11.24 17.68
N HIS A 202 2.85 11.36 16.50
CA HIS A 202 1.56 10.81 16.16
C HIS A 202 1.54 9.27 16.31
N HIS A 203 2.55 8.58 15.79
CA HIS A 203 2.69 7.13 15.95
C HIS A 203 2.95 6.71 17.42
N ALA A 204 3.57 7.57 18.23
CA ALA A 204 3.71 7.32 19.66
C ALA A 204 2.35 7.31 20.36
N VAL A 205 1.42 8.20 20.00
CA VAL A 205 0.02 8.18 20.49
C VAL A 205 -0.64 6.85 20.12
N PHE A 206 -0.57 6.45 18.85
CA PHE A 206 -1.09 5.15 18.40
C PHE A 206 -0.58 3.98 19.25
N LYS A 207 0.74 3.93 19.53
CA LYS A 207 1.33 2.86 20.36
C LYS A 207 0.75 2.78 21.77
N THR A 208 0.20 3.87 22.32
CA THR A 208 -0.38 3.87 23.67
C THR A 208 -1.70 3.10 23.78
N TYR A 209 -2.50 3.05 22.72
CA TYR A 209 -3.80 2.34 22.72
C TYR A 209 -3.86 1.17 21.71
N GLY A 210 -2.98 1.13 20.73
CA GLY A 210 -2.95 0.06 19.72
C GLY A 210 -2.61 -1.32 20.31
N LYS A 211 -2.00 -1.38 21.50
CA LYS A 211 -1.67 -2.63 22.23
C LYS A 211 -2.62 -2.95 23.38
N SER A 212 -3.46 -2.01 23.79
CA SER A 212 -4.43 -2.17 24.87
C SER A 212 -5.58 -1.17 24.66
N LEU A 213 -6.81 -1.69 24.63
CA LEU A 213 -8.03 -0.89 24.47
C LEU A 213 -8.52 -0.30 25.81
N ASP A 214 -7.65 -0.24 26.82
CA ASP A 214 -8.02 0.23 28.17
C ASP A 214 -8.08 1.75 28.27
N ARG A 215 -7.57 2.47 27.26
CA ARG A 215 -7.66 3.94 27.20
C ARG A 215 -9.03 4.39 26.71
N SER A 216 -9.54 5.47 27.30
CA SER A 216 -10.76 6.09 26.81
C SER A 216 -10.51 6.79 25.47
N PHE A 217 -11.53 6.81 24.60
CA PHE A 217 -11.47 7.56 23.34
C PHE A 217 -11.14 9.04 23.56
N ALA A 218 -11.77 9.68 24.56
CA ALA A 218 -11.56 11.09 24.85
C ALA A 218 -10.10 11.42 25.19
N ASP A 219 -9.40 10.55 25.92
CA ASP A 219 -7.99 10.76 26.22
C ASP A 219 -7.11 10.61 24.98
N VAL A 220 -7.43 9.66 24.10
CA VAL A 220 -6.69 9.42 22.85
C VAL A 220 -6.90 10.55 21.86
N GLU A 221 -8.14 11.02 21.70
CA GLU A 221 -8.48 12.18 20.88
C GLU A 221 -7.72 13.42 21.37
N ALA A 222 -7.75 13.70 22.68
CA ALA A 222 -7.03 14.83 23.26
C ALA A 222 -5.51 14.75 23.04
N ASP A 223 -4.94 13.55 23.07
CA ASP A 223 -3.52 13.35 22.76
C ASP A 223 -3.19 13.66 21.30
N TYR A 224 -4.00 13.18 20.35
CA TYR A 224 -3.83 13.48 18.92
C TYR A 224 -3.97 14.98 18.63
N ARG A 225 -4.99 15.64 19.20
CA ARG A 225 -5.17 17.10 19.07
C ARG A 225 -4.03 17.91 19.66
N ARG A 226 -3.46 17.45 20.78
CA ARG A 226 -2.29 18.10 21.38
C ARG A 226 -1.08 18.01 20.45
N VAL A 227 -0.85 16.85 19.83
CA VAL A 227 0.21 16.67 18.84
C VAL A 227 -0.05 17.58 17.62
N GLU A 228 -1.23 17.55 17.04
CA GLU A 228 -1.62 18.45 15.93
C GLU A 228 -1.31 19.92 16.28
N ALA A 229 -1.83 20.41 17.41
CA ALA A 229 -1.64 21.80 17.81
C ALA A 229 -0.16 22.17 18.05
N GLU A 230 0.64 21.26 18.60
CA GLU A 230 2.08 21.48 18.78
C GLU A 230 2.78 21.68 17.43
N PHE A 231 2.52 20.80 16.46
CA PHE A 231 3.21 20.84 15.17
C PHE A 231 2.69 21.95 14.26
N VAL A 232 1.40 22.25 14.29
CA VAL A 232 0.83 23.42 13.60
C VAL A 232 1.42 24.73 14.16
N ALA A 233 1.63 24.84 15.47
CA ALA A 233 2.24 26.03 16.07
C ALA A 233 3.74 26.19 15.73
N ARG A 234 4.41 25.11 15.32
CA ARG A 234 5.81 25.10 14.90
C ARG A 234 5.99 25.33 13.39
N ALA A 235 4.92 25.21 12.60
CA ALA A 235 4.97 25.46 11.18
C ALA A 235 5.38 26.91 10.90
N GLY A 236 6.28 27.09 9.92
CA GLY A 236 6.69 28.40 9.44
C GLY A 236 5.62 29.08 8.59
N GLU A 237 6.00 30.19 7.95
CA GLU A 237 5.20 30.83 6.90
C GLU A 237 5.66 30.34 5.53
N GLY A 238 4.75 30.19 4.57
CA GLY A 238 5.05 29.81 3.19
C GLY A 238 4.25 28.61 2.69
N GLU A 239 4.25 28.41 1.38
CA GLU A 239 3.39 27.41 0.70
C GLU A 239 3.70 25.98 1.17
N ALA A 240 4.97 25.66 1.42
CA ALA A 240 5.37 24.32 1.88
C ALA A 240 4.85 24.01 3.29
N PHE A 241 4.84 25.02 4.18
CA PHE A 241 4.28 24.87 5.53
C PHE A 241 2.76 24.86 5.53
N GLU A 242 2.10 25.60 4.64
CA GLU A 242 0.64 25.53 4.46
C GLU A 242 0.20 24.12 4.05
N ALA A 243 0.88 23.51 3.07
CA ALA A 243 0.62 22.13 2.66
C ALA A 243 0.88 21.14 3.81
N CYS A 244 2.02 21.29 4.52
CA CYS A 244 2.35 20.46 5.68
C CYS A 244 1.29 20.53 6.80
N VAL A 245 0.75 21.72 7.09
CA VAL A 245 -0.32 21.91 8.10
C VAL A 245 -1.61 21.22 7.68
N LEU A 246 -1.99 21.29 6.40
CA LEU A 246 -3.17 20.59 5.88
C LEU A 246 -3.01 19.07 6.04
N ASP A 247 -1.84 18.53 5.69
CA ASP A 247 -1.54 17.10 5.84
C ASP A 247 -1.54 16.65 7.30
N ILE A 248 -1.01 17.46 8.22
CA ILE A 248 -1.07 17.21 9.66
C ILE A 248 -2.52 17.11 10.13
N GLY A 249 -3.39 18.04 9.69
CA GLY A 249 -4.81 18.02 10.03
C GLY A 249 -5.53 16.80 9.48
N ALA A 250 -5.29 16.45 8.22
CA ALA A 250 -5.87 15.28 7.57
C ALA A 250 -5.48 13.98 8.28
N LYS A 251 -4.18 13.78 8.56
CA LYS A 251 -3.70 12.59 9.28
C LYS A 251 -4.19 12.51 10.72
N THR A 252 -4.37 13.66 11.37
CA THR A 252 -4.95 13.69 12.73
C THR A 252 -6.41 13.26 12.71
N ALA A 253 -7.24 13.77 11.78
CA ALA A 253 -8.63 13.38 11.66
C ALA A 253 -8.79 11.88 11.34
N GLU A 254 -7.98 11.36 10.43
CA GLU A 254 -7.89 9.94 10.09
C GLU A 254 -7.63 9.08 11.35
N ALA A 255 -6.66 9.47 12.16
CA ALA A 255 -6.29 8.74 13.37
C ALA A 255 -7.35 8.80 14.47
N ILE A 256 -8.02 9.94 14.61
CA ILE A 256 -9.14 10.11 15.54
C ILE A 256 -10.31 9.22 15.12
N LEU A 257 -10.67 9.18 13.83
CA LEU A 257 -11.69 8.27 13.32
C LEU A 257 -11.32 6.80 13.58
N MET A 258 -10.07 6.42 13.27
CA MET A 258 -9.58 5.07 13.54
C MET A 258 -9.70 4.73 15.03
N ALA A 259 -9.30 5.64 15.92
CA ALA A 259 -9.41 5.46 17.36
C ALA A 259 -10.86 5.34 17.82
N ALA A 260 -11.77 6.20 17.33
CA ALA A 260 -13.20 6.17 17.65
C ALA A 260 -13.82 4.81 17.31
N CYS A 261 -13.57 4.31 16.09
CA CYS A 261 -14.06 3.03 15.62
C CYS A 261 -13.46 1.84 16.39
N SER A 262 -12.16 1.89 16.68
CA SER A 262 -11.40 0.79 17.32
C SER A 262 -11.68 0.67 18.81
N LEU A 263 -11.76 1.80 19.51
CA LEU A 263 -12.08 1.89 20.94
C LEU A 263 -13.59 1.80 21.22
N ARG A 264 -14.41 1.63 20.18
CA ARG A 264 -15.87 1.54 20.26
C ARG A 264 -16.47 2.75 21.00
N ALA A 265 -16.04 3.94 20.61
CA ALA A 265 -16.59 5.18 21.12
C ALA A 265 -18.12 5.25 20.88
N PRO A 266 -18.86 6.09 21.64
CA PRO A 266 -20.28 6.34 21.36
C PRO A 266 -20.49 6.75 19.89
N PHE A 267 -21.62 6.35 19.29
CA PHE A 267 -21.90 6.60 17.88
C PHE A 267 -21.69 8.06 17.46
N GLN A 268 -22.16 9.01 18.29
CA GLN A 268 -21.99 10.44 17.99
C GLN A 268 -20.51 10.84 17.85
N ALA A 269 -19.62 10.30 18.69
CA ALA A 269 -18.19 10.59 18.59
C ALA A 269 -17.57 10.02 17.31
N CYS A 270 -17.97 8.81 16.91
CA CYS A 270 -17.56 8.25 15.62
C CYS A 270 -18.10 9.06 14.44
N ARG A 271 -19.33 9.56 14.54
CA ARG A 271 -19.96 10.41 13.52
C ARG A 271 -19.24 11.75 13.39
N ASP A 272 -18.95 12.42 14.50
CA ASP A 272 -18.23 13.70 14.51
C ASP A 272 -16.83 13.52 13.90
N ALA A 273 -16.11 12.45 14.27
CA ALA A 273 -14.82 12.11 13.69
C ALA A 273 -14.91 11.79 12.18
N TRP A 274 -15.96 11.11 11.74
CA TRP A 274 -16.22 10.84 10.32
C TRP A 274 -16.51 12.12 9.54
N GLU A 275 -17.37 12.99 10.04
CA GLU A 275 -17.71 14.26 9.40
C GLU A 275 -16.46 15.16 9.26
N GLU A 276 -15.59 15.15 10.26
CA GLU A 276 -14.32 15.85 10.18
C GLU A 276 -13.34 15.23 9.19
N PHE A 277 -13.18 13.91 9.20
CA PHE A 277 -12.36 13.18 8.22
C PHE A 277 -12.80 13.50 6.78
N VAL A 278 -14.11 13.50 6.51
CA VAL A 278 -14.65 13.89 5.20
C VAL A 278 -14.37 15.36 4.89
N ARG A 279 -14.49 16.25 5.88
CA ARG A 279 -14.29 17.70 5.71
C ARG A 279 -12.85 18.07 5.36
N VAL A 280 -11.86 17.41 5.96
CA VAL A 280 -10.43 17.69 5.71
C VAL A 280 -9.91 17.06 4.42
N GLY A 281 -10.77 16.33 3.70
CA GLY A 281 -10.40 15.57 2.52
C GLY A 281 -10.18 14.11 2.88
N GLN A 282 -10.88 13.21 2.18
CA GLN A 282 -10.72 11.78 2.37
C GLN A 282 -9.35 11.35 1.83
N ASP A 283 -8.68 10.48 2.58
CA ASP A 283 -7.75 9.53 1.97
C ASP A 283 -8.57 8.61 1.05
N GLU A 284 -8.08 8.31 -0.15
CA GLU A 284 -8.75 7.42 -1.12
C GLU A 284 -8.88 5.97 -0.60
N SER A 285 -8.32 5.68 0.59
CA SER A 285 -8.40 4.38 1.25
C SER A 285 -9.82 3.93 1.62
N TRP A 286 -10.17 2.72 1.17
CA TRP A 286 -11.40 1.99 1.50
C TRP A 286 -11.55 1.62 2.99
N MET A 287 -10.46 1.59 3.74
CA MET A 287 -10.43 1.11 5.13
C MET A 287 -11.31 1.97 6.06
N TYR A 288 -11.25 3.30 5.92
CA TYR A 288 -11.95 4.23 6.84
C TYR A 288 -13.47 4.23 6.65
N PRO A 289 -14.00 4.31 5.41
CA PRO A 289 -15.44 4.12 5.17
C PRO A 289 -15.94 2.78 5.71
N GLU A 290 -15.22 1.68 5.49
CA GLU A 290 -15.62 0.35 5.97
C GLU A 290 -15.69 0.29 7.51
N MET A 291 -14.68 0.84 8.20
CA MET A 291 -14.67 0.94 9.67
C MET A 291 -15.88 1.72 10.21
N TYR A 292 -16.23 2.84 9.58
CA TYR A 292 -17.37 3.65 10.00
C TYR A 292 -18.72 2.96 9.68
N VAL A 293 -18.86 2.32 8.52
CA VAL A 293 -20.03 1.51 8.17
C VAL A 293 -20.27 0.40 9.19
N LYS A 294 -19.23 -0.28 9.66
CA LYS A 294 -19.31 -1.26 10.76
C LYS A 294 -19.80 -0.64 12.08
N VAL A 295 -19.50 0.62 12.35
CA VAL A 295 -20.05 1.36 13.50
C VAL A 295 -21.55 1.64 13.30
N CYS A 296 -21.97 2.09 12.12
CA CYS A 296 -23.38 2.33 11.79
C CYS A 296 -24.23 1.06 11.94
N LEU A 297 -23.74 -0.08 11.45
CA LEU A 297 -24.41 -1.38 11.63
C LEU A 297 -24.60 -1.74 13.10
N ARG A 298 -23.54 -1.64 13.90
CA ARG A 298 -23.59 -1.98 15.34
C ARG A 298 -24.48 -1.04 16.15
N SER A 299 -24.59 0.21 15.72
CA SER A 299 -25.35 1.26 16.42
C SER A 299 -26.81 1.34 15.96
N ASN A 300 -27.21 0.54 14.97
CA ASN A 300 -28.52 0.58 14.33
C ASN A 300 -28.87 1.94 13.70
N GLU A 301 -27.90 2.51 12.98
CA GLU A 301 -27.97 3.85 12.37
C GLU A 301 -27.99 3.75 10.83
N PRO A 302 -29.11 3.31 10.22
CA PRO A 302 -29.15 2.95 8.80
C PRO A 302 -29.00 4.15 7.87
N GLU A 303 -29.52 5.32 8.22
CA GLU A 303 -29.40 6.53 7.38
C GLU A 303 -27.94 7.00 7.30
N ALA A 304 -27.20 6.93 8.41
CA ALA A 304 -25.77 7.26 8.44
C ALA A 304 -24.94 6.25 7.64
N GLY A 305 -25.30 4.96 7.69
CA GLY A 305 -24.67 3.93 6.87
C GLY A 305 -24.90 4.11 5.37
N LEU A 306 -26.14 4.35 4.96
CA LEU A 306 -26.51 4.60 3.56
C LEU A 306 -25.84 5.84 2.99
N ALA A 307 -25.71 6.91 3.79
CA ALA A 307 -25.03 8.14 3.39
C ALA A 307 -23.54 7.93 3.03
N VAL A 308 -22.93 6.83 3.47
CA VAL A 308 -21.56 6.45 3.10
C VAL A 308 -21.54 5.44 1.96
N VAL A 309 -22.40 4.42 2.01
CA VAL A 309 -22.40 3.33 1.03
C VAL A 309 -22.89 3.79 -0.35
N GLU A 310 -23.93 4.63 -0.44
CA GLU A 310 -24.50 5.02 -1.74
C GLU A 310 -23.54 5.85 -2.61
N PRO A 311 -22.88 6.91 -2.09
CA PRO A 311 -21.88 7.64 -2.87
C PRO A 311 -20.71 6.75 -3.31
N TRP A 312 -20.34 5.77 -2.47
CA TRP A 312 -19.23 4.88 -2.76
C TRP A 312 -19.56 3.86 -3.86
N ILE A 313 -20.78 3.27 -3.86
CA ILE A 313 -21.27 2.47 -4.99
C ILE A 313 -21.18 3.28 -6.29
N ALA A 314 -21.67 4.51 -6.29
CA ALA A 314 -21.64 5.38 -7.47
C ALA A 314 -20.20 5.75 -7.91
N ASP A 315 -19.26 5.79 -6.97
CA ASP A 315 -17.83 5.98 -7.27
C ASP A 315 -17.22 4.74 -7.93
N ILE A 316 -17.44 3.55 -7.36
CA ILE A 316 -16.95 2.29 -7.92
C ILE A 316 -17.54 2.02 -9.29
N GLU A 317 -18.84 2.25 -9.50
CA GLU A 317 -19.48 2.13 -10.81
C GLU A 317 -18.84 3.06 -11.85
N ARG A 318 -18.48 4.28 -11.44
CA ARG A 318 -17.77 5.24 -12.30
C ARG A 318 -16.36 4.76 -12.62
N LYS A 319 -15.61 4.26 -11.62
CA LYS A 319 -14.28 3.67 -11.79
C LYS A 319 -14.32 2.46 -12.72
N LEU A 320 -15.28 1.54 -12.57
CA LEU A 320 -15.49 0.38 -13.45
C LEU A 320 -15.85 0.77 -14.89
N GLN A 321 -16.48 1.93 -15.08
CA GLN A 321 -16.75 2.43 -16.42
C GLN A 321 -15.48 3.03 -17.05
N ALA A 322 -14.66 3.73 -16.26
CA ALA A 322 -13.36 4.26 -16.67
C ALA A 322 -12.30 3.17 -16.86
N SER A 323 -12.40 2.03 -16.15
CA SER A 323 -11.44 0.91 -16.22
C SER A 323 -11.41 0.22 -17.58
N LYS A 324 -12.31 0.59 -18.49
CA LYS A 324 -12.37 0.14 -19.89
C LYS A 324 -11.48 0.98 -20.81
N GLU A 325 -10.91 2.08 -20.30
CA GLU A 325 -10.01 2.96 -21.05
C GLU A 325 -8.56 2.41 -21.02
N PRO A 326 -7.85 2.39 -22.17
CA PRO A 326 -6.42 2.04 -22.20
C PRO A 326 -5.58 3.07 -21.46
N LEU A 327 -4.46 2.65 -20.87
CA LEU A 327 -3.55 3.51 -20.09
C LEU A 327 -4.31 4.21 -18.97
N ARG A 328 -4.57 3.49 -17.89
CA ARG A 328 -5.11 4.09 -16.67
C ARG A 328 -4.00 4.26 -15.62
N PRO A 329 -4.16 5.20 -14.68
CA PRO A 329 -3.33 5.23 -13.49
C PRO A 329 -3.31 3.88 -12.76
N PRO A 330 -2.20 3.51 -12.12
CA PRO A 330 -2.20 2.40 -11.19
C PRO A 330 -3.27 2.63 -10.12
N GLY A 331 -4.00 1.58 -9.77
CA GLY A 331 -5.17 1.66 -8.90
C GLY A 331 -5.89 0.32 -8.81
N GLU A 332 -7.07 0.32 -8.21
CA GLU A 332 -7.89 -0.87 -8.01
C GLU A 332 -8.22 -1.55 -9.35
N THR A 333 -8.04 -2.88 -9.42
CA THR A 333 -8.42 -3.66 -10.60
C THR A 333 -9.93 -3.72 -10.76
N SER A 334 -10.40 -3.95 -11.98
CA SER A 334 -11.82 -4.18 -12.26
C SER A 334 -12.34 -5.39 -11.50
N VAL A 335 -11.50 -6.41 -11.28
CA VAL A 335 -11.81 -7.57 -10.43
C VAL A 335 -12.06 -7.13 -8.99
N GLU A 336 -11.15 -6.35 -8.41
CA GLU A 336 -11.27 -5.83 -7.05
C GLU A 336 -12.48 -4.89 -6.90
N LEU A 337 -12.66 -3.97 -7.84
CA LEU A 337 -13.79 -3.04 -7.86
C LEU A 337 -15.14 -3.78 -7.95
N ASN A 338 -15.24 -4.83 -8.77
CA ASN A 338 -16.46 -5.63 -8.84
C ASN A 338 -16.72 -6.35 -7.51
N HIS A 339 -15.69 -6.89 -6.87
CA HIS A 339 -15.82 -7.54 -5.57
C HIS A 339 -16.29 -6.55 -4.49
N GLN A 340 -15.66 -5.39 -4.40
CA GLN A 340 -16.07 -4.31 -3.49
C GLN A 340 -17.51 -3.85 -3.78
N LEU A 341 -17.91 -3.76 -5.05
CA LEU A 341 -19.27 -3.40 -5.44
C LEU A 341 -20.31 -4.42 -4.94
N GLU A 342 -20.00 -5.71 -5.00
CA GLU A 342 -20.85 -6.78 -4.45
C GLU A 342 -21.00 -6.61 -2.93
N GLU A 343 -19.90 -6.42 -2.20
CA GLU A 343 -19.94 -6.22 -0.74
C GLU A 343 -20.73 -4.96 -0.34
N LEU A 344 -20.56 -3.87 -1.08
CA LEU A 344 -21.31 -2.63 -0.85
C LEU A 344 -22.80 -2.79 -1.13
N HIS A 345 -23.18 -3.55 -2.17
CA HIS A 345 -24.58 -3.87 -2.43
C HIS A 345 -25.20 -4.67 -1.29
N GLU A 346 -24.49 -5.66 -0.73
CA GLU A 346 -24.97 -6.37 0.45
C GLU A 346 -25.15 -5.45 1.66
N LEU A 347 -24.21 -4.52 1.87
CA LEU A 347 -24.28 -3.55 2.97
C LEU A 347 -25.45 -2.59 2.79
N ARG A 348 -25.68 -2.08 1.58
CA ARG A 348 -26.85 -1.26 1.24
C ARG A 348 -28.14 -2.00 1.57
N ASP A 349 -28.26 -3.25 1.13
CA ASP A 349 -29.46 -4.05 1.33
C ASP A 349 -29.71 -4.33 2.82
N LYS A 350 -28.66 -4.58 3.61
CA LYS A 350 -28.72 -4.68 5.08
C LYS A 350 -29.26 -3.39 5.72
N PHE A 351 -28.74 -2.22 5.33
CA PHE A 351 -29.24 -0.95 5.87
C PHE A 351 -30.68 -0.64 5.45
N MET A 352 -31.07 -0.97 4.21
CA MET A 352 -32.46 -0.83 3.74
C MET A 352 -33.43 -1.73 4.51
N ALA A 353 -33.01 -2.95 4.85
CA ALA A 353 -33.79 -3.85 5.71
C ALA A 353 -33.97 -3.24 7.12
N MET A 354 -32.89 -2.75 7.74
CA MET A 354 -32.93 -2.07 9.04
C MET A 354 -33.87 -0.85 9.02
N ARG A 355 -33.79 -0.03 7.96
CA ARG A 355 -34.64 1.16 7.77
C ARG A 355 -36.13 0.82 7.72
N THR A 356 -36.49 -0.31 7.11
CA THR A 356 -37.89 -0.74 6.96
C THR A 356 -38.40 -1.57 8.14
N GLY A 357 -37.54 -1.89 9.12
CA GLY A 357 -37.87 -2.81 10.22
C GLY A 357 -38.04 -4.27 9.77
N SER A 358 -37.57 -4.60 8.56
CA SER A 358 -37.61 -5.96 8.00
C SER A 358 -36.35 -6.72 8.40
N ALA A 359 -36.46 -8.01 8.69
CA ALA A 359 -35.27 -8.84 8.94
C ALA A 359 -34.39 -8.89 7.67
N PRO A 360 -33.05 -8.74 7.77
CA PRO A 360 -32.18 -8.79 6.61
C PRO A 360 -32.27 -10.16 5.94
N SER A 361 -32.38 -10.17 4.60
CA SER A 361 -32.27 -11.40 3.81
C SER A 361 -30.87 -11.98 3.99
N THR A 362 -30.81 -13.21 4.51
CA THR A 362 -29.57 -13.98 4.75
C THR A 362 -28.90 -14.40 3.48
#